data_AF-A0A522CZG8-F1
#
_entry.id   AF-A0A522CZG8-F1
#
_cell.length_a   1.000
_cell.length_b   1.000
_cell.length_c   1.000
_cell.angle_alpha   90.00
_cell.angle_beta   90.00
_cell.angle_gamma   90.00
#
_symmetry.space_group_name_H-M   'P 1'
#
loop_
_entity.id
_entity.type
_entity.pdbx_description
1 polymer ?
#
loop_
_entity_poly.entity_id
_entity_poly.type
_entity_poly.pdbx_seq_one_letter_code
_entity_poly.pdbx_strand_id
1 'polypeptide(L)'
;MNKLLDYFCDLRNLALFVAGMSILALGSALVMQYGFNILPCHMCYLQRKPYWATIALGIAGLLVAKKSPRATFVMILLAVAAFMANIGMSAFHIGVENSWWKPLEGCGGEGATVPEGLTIEELKEWYKNRPIIDCRVPGFVLFGISLTGYNFLFSTFMAGFTLINAIQGYKRVKTASKT
;
A
#
# COMPACT_ATOMS: atom_id res chain seq x y z
N MET A 1 2.49 -29.09 -17.40
CA MET A 1 3.16 -28.10 -16.55
C MET A 1 2.53 -26.73 -16.85
N ASN A 2 1.94 -26.06 -15.86
CA ASN A 2 1.14 -24.84 -16.09
C ASN A 2 2.06 -23.66 -16.42
N LYS A 3 2.07 -23.22 -17.69
CA LYS A 3 2.88 -22.07 -18.18
C LYS A 3 2.73 -20.81 -17.32
N LEU A 4 1.55 -20.59 -16.73
CA LEU A 4 1.27 -19.46 -15.84
C LEU A 4 2.08 -19.53 -14.54
N LEU A 5 2.20 -20.71 -13.93
CA LEU A 5 2.99 -20.88 -12.71
C LEU A 5 4.49 -20.68 -12.98
N ASP A 6 4.96 -21.16 -14.13
CA ASP A 6 6.36 -20.98 -14.53
C ASP A 6 6.69 -19.51 -14.78
N TYR A 7 5.75 -18.73 -15.31
CA TYR A 7 5.91 -17.29 -15.51
C TYR A 7 6.13 -16.53 -14.21
N PHE A 8 5.32 -16.78 -13.17
CA PHE A 8 5.43 -16.09 -11.88
C PHE A 8 6.52 -16.66 -10.96
N CYS A 9 6.97 -17.89 -11.20
CA CYS A 9 8.17 -18.43 -10.55
C CYS A 9 9.47 -17.82 -11.08
N ASP A 10 9.44 -17.08 -12.19
CA ASP A 10 10.58 -16.27 -12.60
C ASP A 10 10.66 -15.00 -11.74
N LEU A 11 11.78 -14.81 -11.03
CA LEU A 11 11.94 -13.71 -10.07
C LEU A 11 11.89 -12.33 -10.75
N ARG A 12 12.27 -12.22 -12.03
CA ARG A 12 12.19 -10.97 -12.78
C ARG A 12 10.74 -10.61 -13.07
N ASN A 13 9.96 -11.58 -13.54
CA ASN A 13 8.54 -11.39 -13.83
C ASN A 13 7.76 -11.10 -12.55
N LEU A 14 8.12 -11.75 -11.44
CA LEU A 14 7.53 -11.48 -10.15
C LEU A 14 7.84 -10.07 -9.65
N ALA A 15 9.08 -9.59 -9.79
CA ALA A 15 9.45 -8.21 -9.44
C ALA A 15 8.68 -7.18 -10.28
N LEU A 16 8.54 -7.43 -11.58
CA LEU A 16 7.72 -6.61 -12.49
C LEU A 16 6.25 -6.61 -12.06
N PHE A 17 5.70 -7.78 -11.73
CA PHE A 17 4.32 -7.92 -11.28
C PHE A 17 4.06 -7.12 -9.99
N VAL A 18 4.94 -7.24 -9.00
CA VAL A 18 4.87 -6.45 -7.75
C VAL A 18 4.85 -4.96 -8.04
N ALA A 19 5.80 -4.46 -8.85
CA ALA A 19 5.86 -3.03 -9.18
C ALA A 19 4.59 -2.57 -9.92
N GLY A 20 4.16 -3.32 -10.93
CA GLY A 20 2.97 -3.00 -11.73
C GLY A 20 1.70 -2.95 -10.90
N MET A 21 1.47 -3.96 -10.05
CA MET A 21 0.28 -4.02 -9.20
C MET A 21 0.29 -2.91 -8.14
N SER A 22 1.44 -2.56 -7.55
CA SER A 22 1.54 -1.44 -6.63
C SER A 22 1.33 -0.08 -7.31
N ILE A 23 1.81 0.09 -8.55
CA ILE A 23 1.52 1.30 -9.36
C ILE A 23 0.02 1.41 -9.62
N LEU A 24 -0.65 0.31 -9.98
CA LEU A 24 -2.10 0.32 -10.22
C LEU A 24 -2.89 0.64 -8.95
N ALA A 25 -2.53 0.06 -7.80
CA ALA A 25 -3.17 0.34 -6.52
C ALA A 25 -2.99 1.80 -6.07
N LEU A 26 -1.80 2.36 -6.25
CA LEU A 26 -1.55 3.75 -5.93
C LEU A 26 -2.21 4.70 -6.94
N GLY A 27 -2.19 4.33 -8.23
CA GLY A 27 -2.84 5.06 -9.31
C GLY A 27 -4.35 5.16 -9.10
N SER A 28 -5.01 4.07 -8.68
CA SER A 28 -6.44 4.13 -8.35
C SER A 28 -6.73 5.08 -7.18
N ALA A 29 -5.90 5.08 -6.14
CA ALA A 29 -6.03 6.02 -5.03
C ALA A 29 -5.83 7.49 -5.47
N LEU A 30 -4.92 7.76 -6.41
CA LEU A 30 -4.70 9.10 -6.98
C LEU A 30 -5.87 9.53 -7.87
N VAL A 31 -6.43 8.61 -8.67
CA VAL A 31 -7.64 8.87 -9.47
C VAL A 31 -8.83 9.15 -8.56
N MET A 32 -9.01 8.43 -7.46
CA MET A 32 -10.05 8.73 -6.46
C MET A 32 -9.86 10.12 -5.84
N GLN A 33 -8.63 10.48 -5.50
CA GLN A 33 -8.33 11.78 -4.91
C GLN A 33 -8.55 12.96 -5.87
N TYR A 34 -7.98 12.90 -7.07
CA TYR A 34 -7.95 14.04 -8.00
C TYR A 34 -9.05 13.98 -9.07
N GLY A 35 -9.53 12.79 -9.42
CA GLY A 35 -10.60 12.59 -10.40
C GLY A 35 -11.99 12.59 -9.77
N PHE A 36 -12.14 12.08 -8.54
CA PHE A 36 -13.43 11.99 -7.85
C PHE A 36 -13.52 12.86 -6.59
N ASN A 37 -12.50 13.67 -6.29
CA ASN A 37 -12.43 14.55 -5.11
C ASN A 37 -12.61 13.81 -3.77
N ILE A 38 -12.24 12.53 -3.71
CA ILE A 38 -12.28 11.73 -2.47
C ILE A 38 -10.96 11.97 -1.73
N LEU A 39 -10.96 12.96 -0.84
CA LEU A 39 -9.78 13.37 -0.10
C LEU A 39 -9.33 12.26 0.88
N PRO A 40 -8.02 11.93 0.92
CA PRO A 40 -7.52 10.93 1.86
C PRO A 40 -7.46 11.51 3.27
N CYS A 41 -7.86 10.71 4.27
CA CYS A 41 -7.51 10.99 5.66
C CYS A 41 -6.01 10.76 5.90
N HIS A 42 -5.53 11.15 7.09
CA HIS A 42 -4.13 10.99 7.48
C HIS A 42 -3.63 9.54 7.34
N MET A 43 -4.42 8.57 7.81
CA MET A 43 -4.05 7.15 7.77
C MET A 43 -4.08 6.59 6.34
N CYS A 44 -5.04 6.98 5.50
CA CYS A 44 -5.05 6.66 4.08
C CYS A 44 -3.79 7.15 3.38
N TYR A 45 -3.28 8.34 3.74
CA TYR A 45 -2.02 8.84 3.21
C TYR A 45 -0.82 8.02 3.67
N LEU A 46 -0.77 7.64 4.95
CA LEU A 46 0.28 6.78 5.49
C LEU A 46 0.31 5.41 4.80
N GLN A 47 -0.85 4.82 4.51
CA GLN A 47 -0.99 3.55 3.78
C GLN A 47 -0.49 3.59 2.33
N ARG A 48 -0.22 4.78 1.77
CA ARG A 48 0.45 4.91 0.45
C ARG A 48 1.95 4.68 0.51
N LYS A 49 2.59 4.92 1.66
CA LYS A 49 4.06 4.79 1.82
C LYS A 49 4.55 3.35 1.53
N PRO A 50 3.89 2.28 2.02
CA PRO A 50 4.25 0.91 1.64
C PRO A 50 4.18 0.65 0.12
N TYR A 51 3.20 1.23 -0.59
CA TYR A 51 3.13 1.10 -2.05
C TYR A 51 4.33 1.76 -2.73
N TRP A 52 4.72 2.96 -2.33
CA TRP A 52 5.96 3.58 -2.86
C TRP A 52 7.20 2.71 -2.61
N ALA A 53 7.32 2.12 -1.42
CA ALA A 53 8.42 1.22 -1.11
C ALA A 53 8.41 -0.04 -2.00
N THR A 54 7.25 -0.69 -2.18
CA THR A 54 7.14 -1.89 -3.03
C THR A 54 7.39 -1.59 -4.51
N ILE A 55 7.01 -0.41 -5.00
CA ILE A 55 7.33 0.04 -6.37
C ILE A 55 8.84 0.15 -6.53
N ALA A 56 9.52 0.87 -5.62
CA ALA A 56 10.97 1.04 -5.66
C ALA A 56 11.71 -0.30 -5.58
N LEU A 57 11.28 -1.20 -4.68
CA LEU A 57 11.86 -2.53 -4.51
C LEU A 57 11.61 -3.43 -5.72
N GLY A 58 10.42 -3.38 -6.33
CA GLY A 58 10.11 -4.14 -7.53
C GLY A 58 10.93 -3.67 -8.74
N ILE A 59 11.09 -2.37 -8.94
CA ILE A 59 11.95 -1.80 -9.98
C ILE A 59 13.41 -2.17 -9.72
N ALA A 60 13.91 -2.02 -8.49
CA ALA A 60 15.28 -2.39 -8.14
C ALA A 60 15.53 -3.89 -8.40
N GLY A 61 14.59 -4.76 -8.00
CA GLY A 61 14.63 -6.19 -8.29
C GLY A 61 14.68 -6.49 -9.79
N LEU A 62 13.85 -5.82 -10.59
CA LEU A 62 13.83 -5.96 -12.04
C LEU A 62 15.18 -5.60 -12.68
N LEU A 63 15.83 -4.53 -12.22
CA LEU A 63 17.12 -4.06 -12.74
C LEU A 63 18.26 -5.03 -12.43
N VAL A 64 18.22 -5.72 -11.29
CA VAL A 64 19.27 -6.65 -10.85
C VAL A 64 18.98 -8.11 -11.19
N ALA A 65 17.77 -8.45 -11.65
CA ALA A 65 17.31 -9.80 -11.95
C ALA A 65 18.27 -10.65 -12.79
N LYS A 66 18.82 -10.08 -13.87
CA LYS A 66 19.75 -10.79 -14.76
C LYS A 66 21.13 -11.01 -14.14
N LYS A 67 21.54 -10.16 -13.20
CA LYS A 67 22.88 -10.17 -12.61
C LYS A 67 22.95 -11.00 -11.33
N SER A 68 21.92 -10.89 -10.49
CA SER A 68 21.88 -11.55 -9.18
C SER A 68 20.45 -11.97 -8.82
N PRO A 69 20.11 -13.25 -9.08
CA PRO A 69 18.84 -13.81 -8.62
C PRO A 69 18.68 -13.74 -7.10
N ARG A 70 19.78 -13.87 -6.34
CA ARG A 70 19.76 -13.74 -4.87
C ARG A 70 19.40 -12.32 -4.43
N ALA A 71 20.00 -11.29 -5.03
CA ALA A 71 19.65 -9.90 -4.71
C ALA A 71 18.18 -9.61 -5.05
N THR A 72 17.71 -10.11 -6.19
CA THR A 72 16.31 -9.97 -6.62
C THR A 72 15.35 -10.62 -5.63
N PHE A 73 15.66 -11.84 -5.18
CA PHE A 73 14.89 -12.52 -4.15
C PHE A 73 14.82 -11.72 -2.85
N VAL A 74 15.93 -11.14 -2.38
CA VAL A 74 15.96 -10.29 -1.18
C VAL A 74 15.08 -9.04 -1.37
N MET A 75 15.16 -8.36 -2.52
CA MET A 75 14.30 -7.19 -2.81
C MET A 75 12.81 -7.55 -2.78
N ILE A 76 12.45 -8.72 -3.32
CA ILE A 76 11.08 -9.22 -3.28
C ILE A 76 10.64 -9.52 -1.84
N LEU A 77 11.50 -10.10 -1.00
CA LEU A 77 11.17 -10.31 0.41
C LEU A 77 10.97 -9.00 1.18
N LEU A 78 11.75 -7.96 0.88
CA LEU A 78 11.54 -6.64 1.45
C LEU A 78 10.20 -6.04 0.99
N ALA A 79 9.80 -6.28 -0.27
CA ALA A 79 8.49 -5.86 -0.76
C ALA A 79 7.36 -6.61 -0.04
N VAL A 80 7.52 -7.90 0.23
CA VAL A 80 6.58 -8.67 1.08
C VAL A 80 6.48 -8.05 2.47
N ALA A 81 7.59 -7.68 3.10
CA ALA A 81 7.58 -7.03 4.41
C ALA A 81 6.83 -5.69 4.40
N ALA A 82 6.98 -4.90 3.33
CA ALA A 82 6.22 -3.66 3.13
C ALA A 82 4.72 -3.93 2.98
N PHE A 83 4.30 -4.95 2.22
CA PHE A 83 2.89 -5.34 2.17
C PHE A 83 2.38 -5.79 3.55
N MET A 84 3.16 -6.57 4.31
CA MET A 84 2.79 -6.98 5.67
C MET A 84 2.60 -5.79 6.61
N ALA A 85 3.46 -4.77 6.51
CA ALA A 85 3.27 -3.52 7.25
C ALA A 85 1.95 -2.84 6.85
N ASN A 86 1.64 -2.79 5.55
CA ASN A 86 0.38 -2.21 5.07
C ASN A 86 -0.86 -3.00 5.52
N ILE A 87 -0.77 -4.34 5.62
CA ILE A 87 -1.82 -5.19 6.20
C ILE A 87 -2.08 -4.77 7.64
N GLY A 88 -1.03 -4.63 8.47
CA GLY A 88 -1.16 -4.20 9.86
C GLY A 88 -1.79 -2.81 9.98
N MET A 89 -1.32 -1.84 9.16
CA MET A 89 -1.87 -0.49 9.12
C MET A 89 -3.34 -0.45 8.67
N SER A 90 -3.70 -1.28 7.70
CA SER A 90 -5.06 -1.35 7.17
C SER A 90 -6.01 -2.03 8.15
N ALA A 91 -5.56 -3.12 8.80
CA ALA A 91 -6.32 -3.77 9.86
C ALA A 91 -6.62 -2.79 11.00
N PHE A 92 -5.60 -2.07 11.46
CA PHE A 92 -5.77 -1.02 12.47
C PHE A 92 -6.76 0.06 12.00
N HIS A 93 -6.64 0.54 10.77
CA HIS A 93 -7.55 1.56 10.24
C HIS A 93 -8.99 1.06 10.10
N ILE A 94 -9.23 -0.20 9.72
CA ILE A 94 -10.57 -0.81 9.72
C ILE A 94 -11.16 -0.77 11.13
N GLY A 95 -10.39 -1.09 12.16
CA GLY A 95 -10.92 -1.00 13.52
C GLY A 95 -11.12 0.44 14.00
N VAL A 96 -10.37 1.42 13.49
CA VAL A 96 -10.69 2.85 13.71
C VAL A 96 -12.02 3.22 13.04
N GLU A 97 -12.25 2.79 11.79
CA GLU A 97 -13.53 2.98 11.08
C GLU A 97 -14.71 2.30 11.80
N ASN A 98 -14.46 1.15 12.45
CA ASN A 98 -15.46 0.42 13.24
C ASN A 98 -15.50 0.84 14.72
N SER A 99 -14.79 1.90 15.10
CA SER A 99 -14.73 2.41 16.48
C SER A 99 -14.20 1.42 17.53
N TRP A 100 -13.45 0.39 17.11
CA TRP A 100 -12.76 -0.55 18.00
C TRP A 100 -11.54 0.10 18.66
N TRP A 101 -10.88 1.02 17.94
CA TRP A 101 -9.70 1.73 18.41
C TRP A 101 -9.79 3.23 18.16
N LYS A 102 -9.01 3.99 18.92
CA LYS A 102 -8.86 5.43 18.69
C LYS A 102 -7.99 5.67 17.45
N PRO A 103 -8.26 6.73 16.68
CA PRO A 103 -7.42 7.11 15.55
C PRO A 103 -6.01 7.51 16.02
N LEU A 104 -5.06 7.52 15.09
CA LEU A 104 -3.75 8.11 15.34
C LEU A 104 -3.85 9.61 15.57
N GLU A 105 -2.93 10.13 16.37
CA GLU A 105 -2.71 11.57 16.52
C GLU A 105 -2.54 12.21 15.13
N GLY A 106 -3.16 13.36 14.92
CA GLY A 106 -3.18 14.05 13.63
C GLY A 106 -4.31 13.64 12.69
N CYS A 107 -5.16 12.67 13.06
CA CYS A 107 -6.42 12.46 12.34
C CYS A 107 -7.59 13.24 12.93
N GLY A 108 -8.47 13.81 12.09
CA GLY A 108 -9.63 14.56 12.57
C GLY A 108 -9.32 15.91 13.25
N GLY A 109 -8.11 16.44 13.08
CA GLY A 109 -7.74 17.77 13.60
C GLY A 109 -7.12 17.78 14.98
N GLU A 110 -6.98 16.62 15.64
CA GLU A 110 -6.27 16.46 16.93
C GLU A 110 -4.76 16.79 16.87
N GLY A 111 -4.24 17.23 15.72
CA GLY A 111 -2.90 17.80 15.55
C GLY A 111 -2.82 18.89 14.49
N ALA A 112 -3.97 19.40 14.03
CA ALA A 112 -3.98 20.57 13.16
C ALA A 112 -3.68 21.79 14.02
N THR A 113 -2.51 22.40 13.81
CA THR A 113 -2.19 23.71 14.38
C THR A 113 -3.10 24.75 13.75
N VAL A 114 -4.28 24.92 14.34
CA VAL A 114 -5.13 26.08 14.09
C VAL A 114 -4.37 27.28 14.67
N PRO A 115 -4.09 28.32 13.87
CA PRO A 115 -3.50 29.55 14.40
C PRO A 115 -4.35 30.09 15.56
N GLU A 116 -3.73 30.33 16.71
CA GLU A 116 -4.41 30.93 17.86
C GLU A 116 -4.83 32.37 17.52
N GLY A 117 -6.00 32.79 18.03
CA GLY A 117 -6.49 34.16 17.87
C GLY A 117 -7.30 34.45 16.60
N LEU A 118 -7.64 33.43 15.80
CA LEU A 118 -8.55 33.61 14.65
C LEU A 118 -9.97 33.96 15.12
N THR A 119 -10.59 34.92 14.44
CA THR A 119 -12.05 35.15 14.51
C THR A 119 -12.82 33.96 13.92
N ILE A 120 -14.12 33.86 14.21
CA ILE A 120 -14.97 32.78 13.68
C ILE A 120 -14.99 32.80 12.14
N GLU A 121 -14.95 33.99 11.54
CA GLU A 121 -14.93 34.22 10.10
C GLU A 121 -13.61 33.75 9.49
N GLU A 122 -12.47 34.12 10.08
CA GLU A 122 -11.14 33.69 9.61
C GLU A 122 -10.93 32.20 9.81
N LEU A 123 -11.47 31.61 10.88
CA LEU A 123 -11.45 30.17 11.11
C LEU A 123 -12.24 29.44 10.01
N LYS A 124 -13.44 29.92 9.65
CA LYS A 124 -14.22 29.37 8.54
C LYS A 124 -13.47 29.45 7.22
N GLU A 125 -12.80 30.56 6.94
CA GLU A 125 -12.00 30.74 5.73
C GLU A 125 -10.76 29.83 5.71
N TRP A 126 -10.11 29.65 6.86
CA TRP A 126 -8.99 28.72 7.04
C TRP A 126 -9.40 27.27 6.74
N TYR A 127 -10.53 26.82 7.29
CA TYR A 127 -11.08 25.48 7.04
C TYR A 127 -11.53 25.26 5.61
N LYS A 128 -12.06 26.30 4.95
CA LYS A 128 -12.49 26.24 3.54
C LYS A 128 -11.36 25.80 2.62
N ASN A 129 -10.12 26.14 2.96
CA ASN A 129 -8.92 25.79 2.20
C ASN A 129 -8.15 24.57 2.75
N ARG A 130 -8.53 24.07 3.93
CA ARG A 130 -7.90 22.91 4.60
C ARG A 130 -8.96 22.00 5.24
N PRO A 131 -9.77 21.28 4.45
CA PRO A 131 -10.75 20.36 5.00
C PRO A 131 -10.05 19.27 5.81
N ILE A 132 -10.41 19.19 7.10
CA ILE A 132 -9.93 18.15 7.99
C ILE A 132 -10.77 16.89 7.74
N ILE A 133 -10.12 15.85 7.22
CA ILE A 133 -10.76 14.55 6.94
C ILE A 133 -10.51 13.61 8.12
N ASP A 134 -11.59 13.11 8.73
CA ASP A 134 -11.54 12.16 9.83
C ASP A 134 -11.21 10.74 9.32
N CYS A 135 -10.37 10.00 10.05
CA CYS A 135 -10.02 8.61 9.78
C CYS A 135 -11.14 7.64 10.17
N ARG A 136 -12.07 8.05 11.04
CA ARG A 136 -13.18 7.21 11.48
C ARG A 136 -14.25 7.08 10.41
N VAL A 137 -14.32 8.02 9.47
CA VAL A 137 -15.35 8.06 8.43
C VAL A 137 -14.76 7.53 7.12
N PRO A 138 -15.25 6.40 6.59
CA PRO A 138 -14.81 5.89 5.31
C PRO A 138 -15.11 6.89 4.19
N GLY A 139 -14.08 7.32 3.45
CA GLY A 139 -14.26 8.24 2.32
C GLY A 139 -14.96 7.62 1.10
N PHE A 140 -14.93 6.29 0.98
CA PHE A 140 -15.62 5.53 -0.05
C PHE A 140 -15.92 4.12 0.43
N VAL A 141 -17.13 3.64 0.13
CA VAL A 141 -17.60 2.29 0.46
C VAL A 141 -18.24 1.68 -0.77
N LEU A 142 -17.83 0.46 -1.11
CA LEU A 142 -18.38 -0.32 -2.22
C LEU A 142 -18.72 -1.72 -1.71
N PHE A 143 -19.94 -2.20 -1.99
CA PHE A 143 -20.46 -3.48 -1.48
C PHE A 143 -20.28 -3.70 0.03
N GLY A 144 -20.36 -2.62 0.82
CA GLY A 144 -20.19 -2.66 2.27
C GLY A 144 -18.73 -2.71 2.75
N ILE A 145 -17.75 -2.68 1.85
CA ILE A 145 -16.32 -2.66 2.18
C ILE A 145 -15.77 -1.26 1.92
N SER A 146 -15.09 -0.68 2.92
CA SER A 146 -14.42 0.60 2.77
C SER A 146 -13.19 0.48 1.87
N LEU A 147 -12.70 1.61 1.33
CA LEU A 147 -11.44 1.62 0.59
C LEU A 147 -10.27 1.04 1.43
N THR A 148 -10.29 1.25 2.74
CA THR A 148 -9.34 0.66 3.69
C THR A 148 -9.47 -0.87 3.73
N GLY A 149 -10.71 -1.39 3.75
CA GLY A 149 -10.99 -2.82 3.63
C GLY A 149 -10.42 -3.42 2.34
N TYR A 150 -10.62 -2.76 1.20
CA TYR A 150 -10.03 -3.19 -0.07
C TYR A 150 -8.49 -3.15 -0.04
N ASN A 151 -7.90 -2.13 0.59
CA ASN A 151 -6.46 -2.03 0.76
C ASN A 151 -5.89 -3.20 1.59
N PHE A 152 -6.60 -3.59 2.66
CA PHE A 152 -6.24 -4.75 3.48
C PHE A 152 -6.28 -6.05 2.66
N LEU A 153 -7.37 -6.30 1.94
CA LEU A 153 -7.55 -7.51 1.11
C LEU A 153 -6.48 -7.59 0.02
N PHE A 154 -6.25 -6.49 -0.69
CA PHE A 154 -5.24 -6.41 -1.74
C PHE A 154 -3.83 -6.64 -1.21
N SER A 155 -3.46 -5.97 -0.11
CA SER A 155 -2.13 -6.14 0.50
C SER A 155 -1.90 -7.57 0.99
N THR A 156 -2.94 -8.21 1.53
CA THR A 156 -2.90 -9.61 1.98
C THR A 156 -2.69 -10.56 0.81
N PHE A 157 -3.47 -10.38 -0.27
CA PHE A 157 -3.30 -11.16 -1.50
C PHE A 157 -1.88 -10.98 -2.06
N MET A 158 -1.41 -9.75 -2.20
CA MET A 158 -0.09 -9.44 -2.76
C MET A 158 1.04 -10.01 -1.91
N ALA A 159 0.96 -9.91 -0.57
CA ALA A 159 1.97 -10.49 0.32
C ALA A 159 2.05 -12.02 0.16
N GLY A 160 0.90 -12.71 0.22
CA GLY A 160 0.83 -14.16 0.11
C GLY A 160 1.28 -14.66 -1.27
N PHE A 161 0.71 -14.09 -2.35
CA PHE A 161 1.06 -14.45 -3.71
C PHE A 161 2.55 -14.24 -4.00
N THR A 162 3.10 -13.09 -3.59
CA THR A 162 4.50 -12.76 -3.83
C THR A 162 5.43 -13.68 -3.05
N LEU A 163 5.16 -13.92 -1.77
CA LEU A 163 5.99 -14.79 -0.94
C LEU A 163 6.05 -16.23 -1.48
N ILE A 164 4.88 -16.80 -1.81
CA ILE A 164 4.78 -18.17 -2.30
C ILE A 164 5.54 -18.33 -3.63
N ASN A 165 5.39 -17.40 -4.57
CA ASN A 165 6.08 -17.47 -5.85
C ASN A 165 7.58 -17.15 -5.72
N ALA A 166 7.98 -16.25 -4.83
CA ALA A 166 9.39 -15.95 -4.59
C ALA A 166 10.14 -17.16 -4.05
N ILE A 167 9.56 -17.90 -3.10
CA ILE A 167 10.15 -19.12 -2.53
C ILE A 167 10.30 -20.19 -3.61
N GLN A 168 9.25 -20.41 -4.42
CA GLN A 168 9.29 -21.38 -5.51
C GLN A 168 10.34 -21.02 -6.58
N GLY A 169 10.38 -19.75 -6.99
CA GLY A 169 11.35 -19.25 -7.95
C GLY A 169 12.79 -19.39 -7.47
N TYR A 170 13.06 -19.00 -6.22
CA TYR A 170 14.41 -19.10 -5.65
C TYR A 170 14.88 -20.56 -5.49
N LYS A 171 13.97 -21.49 -5.14
CA LYS A 171 14.27 -22.93 -5.13
C LYS A 171 14.75 -23.41 -6.51
N ARG A 172 14.08 -23.00 -7.59
CA ARG A 172 14.47 -23.37 -8.97
C ARG A 172 15.86 -22.86 -9.34
N VAL A 173 16.15 -21.60 -9.02
CA VAL A 173 17.49 -21.01 -9.25
C VAL A 173 18.57 -21.81 -8.51
N LYS A 174 18.32 -22.15 -7.23
CA LYS A 174 19.29 -22.89 -6.42
C LYS A 174 19.51 -24.32 -6.92
N THR A 175 18.49 -24.97 -7.49
CA THR A 175 18.65 -26.29 -8.11
C THR A 175 19.47 -26.19 -9.40
N ALA A 176 19.19 -25.21 -10.25
CA ALA A 176 19.90 -25.00 -11.51
C ALA A 176 21.38 -24.60 -11.31
N SER A 177 21.73 -23.97 -10.19
CA SER A 177 23.14 -23.63 -9.89
C SER A 177 23.97 -24.81 -9.35
N LYS A 178 23.35 -25.96 -9.08
CA LYS A 178 24.03 -27.17 -8.58
C LYS A 178 24.29 -28.22 -9.65
N THR A 179 23.67 -28.06 -10.81
CA THR A 179 23.88 -28.88 -12.03
C THR A 179 24.89 -28.21 -12.93
#